data_AF-A0A9W6Z601-F1
#
_entry.id   AF-A0A9W6Z601-F1
#
_cell.length_a   1.000
_cell.length_b   1.000
_cell.length_c   1.000
_cell.angle_alpha   90.00
_cell.angle_beta   90.00
_cell.angle_gamma   90.00
#
_symmetry.space_group_name_H-M   'P 1'
#
loop_
_entity.id
_entity.type
_entity.pdbx_description
1 polymer ?
#
loop_
_entity_poly.entity_id
_entity_poly.type
_entity_poly.pdbx_seq_one_letter_code
_entity_poly.pdbx_strand_id
1 'polypeptide(L)'
;MMKALRELFKLFQDQTSFSPQVIQSAIDFYTNLYTTPHITPEDHRTALNFLNNNFQEHLTTDEIHDLLTPFTDEELHDAAQKLASKGPSSPGPDGWTYQTWYKSWPISGDFLANIANHIFQHPDAFKEPRLSSIIIRLLPKDKFDEQSPDVNHLRPISLMNTYMRIIMFAFTTRLIPCLSRIISSLQQAYLPNTSIHTNIQTANILAAFLESVPTSSSSLLLVDFSKAFDNVRHDYICTLLNQIGFPTSVIEFLLAPMALPDCFFWTNIRKPMNSFIELMSIVDKFELHSRKPLFR
;
A
#
# COMPACT_ATOMS: atom_id res chain seq x y z
N MET A 1 3.98 12.01 8.06
CA MET A 1 5.08 11.15 7.55
C MET A 1 6.50 11.72 7.78
N MET A 2 6.90 12.88 7.25
CA MET A 2 8.30 13.37 7.38
C MET A 2 8.79 13.60 8.83
N LYS A 3 7.92 14.13 9.70
CA LYS A 3 8.22 14.29 11.14
C LYS A 3 8.36 12.94 11.84
N ALA A 4 7.53 11.96 11.46
CA ALA A 4 7.59 10.60 11.98
C ALA A 4 8.89 9.90 11.56
N LEU A 5 9.27 9.97 10.28
CA LEU A 5 10.55 9.45 9.77
C LEU A 5 11.75 10.08 10.49
N ARG A 6 11.79 11.40 10.66
CA ARG A 6 12.92 12.07 11.35
C ARG A 6 13.07 11.65 12.82
N GLU A 7 11.97 11.58 13.56
CA GLU A 7 12.00 11.11 14.94
C GLU A 7 12.41 9.63 15.00
N LEU A 8 11.98 8.84 14.02
CA LEU A 8 12.33 7.44 13.91
C LEU A 8 13.82 7.15 13.75
N PHE A 9 14.46 7.89 12.87
CA PHE A 9 15.86 7.66 12.59
C PHE A 9 16.74 8.17 13.75
N LYS A 10 16.28 9.16 14.53
CA LYS A 10 16.90 9.47 15.83
C LYS A 10 16.81 8.28 16.79
N LEU A 11 15.66 7.60 16.88
CA LEU A 11 15.49 6.38 17.69
C LEU A 11 16.33 5.19 17.18
N PHE A 12 16.60 5.11 15.87
CA PHE A 12 17.48 4.09 15.30
C PHE A 12 18.97 4.29 15.64
N GLN A 13 19.40 5.49 16.01
CA GLN A 13 20.78 5.70 16.47
C GLN A 13 21.10 4.89 17.72
N ASP A 14 20.08 4.64 18.56
CA ASP A 14 20.26 3.99 19.86
C ASP A 14 20.03 2.46 19.83
N GLN A 15 19.48 1.90 18.74
CA GLN A 15 19.04 0.48 18.70
C GLN A 15 19.44 -0.32 17.44
N THR A 16 20.18 0.27 16.50
CA THR A 16 20.58 -0.44 15.27
C THR A 16 22.08 -0.74 15.23
N SER A 17 22.45 -1.76 14.44
CA SER A 17 23.84 -2.07 14.08
C SER A 17 24.37 -1.19 12.93
N PHE A 18 23.64 -0.15 12.52
CA PHE A 18 24.03 0.76 11.45
C PHE A 18 24.71 2.02 11.99
N SER A 19 25.63 2.60 11.21
CA SER A 19 26.28 3.85 11.63
C SER A 19 25.29 5.03 11.59
N PRO A 20 25.48 6.05 12.45
CA PRO A 20 24.68 7.29 12.42
C PRO A 20 24.62 7.97 11.05
N GLN A 21 25.65 7.82 10.21
CA GLN A 21 25.66 8.38 8.85
C GLN A 21 24.65 7.70 7.93
N VAL A 22 24.52 6.37 8.00
CA VAL A 22 23.57 5.59 7.19
C VAL A 22 22.14 5.95 7.55
N ILE A 23 21.91 6.12 8.85
CA ILE A 23 20.64 6.57 9.41
C ILE A 23 20.28 7.95 8.86
N GLN A 24 21.21 8.92 8.89
CA GLN A 24 20.99 10.26 8.36
C GLN A 24 20.74 10.26 6.85
N SER A 25 21.53 9.50 6.08
CA SER A 25 21.31 9.32 4.63
C SER A 25 19.92 8.75 4.34
N ALA A 26 19.41 7.85 5.19
CA ALA A 26 18.07 7.30 5.03
C ALA A 26 16.98 8.33 5.36
N ILE A 27 17.17 9.16 6.40
CA ILE A 27 16.29 10.31 6.68
C ILE A 27 16.18 11.17 5.44
N ASP A 28 17.31 11.63 4.92
CA ASP A 28 17.35 12.61 3.85
C ASP A 28 16.74 12.03 2.58
N PHE A 29 17.05 10.76 2.28
CA PHE A 29 16.48 10.05 1.14
C PHE A 29 14.96 9.93 1.21
N TYR A 30 14.39 9.41 2.30
CA TYR A 30 12.93 9.24 2.41
C TYR A 30 12.21 10.58 2.60
N THR A 31 12.86 11.56 3.23
CA THR A 31 12.37 12.95 3.29
C THR A 31 12.21 13.48 1.88
N ASN A 32 13.24 13.37 1.04
CA ASN A 32 13.19 13.86 -0.34
C ASN A 32 12.21 13.05 -1.20
N LEU A 33 12.18 11.72 -1.06
CA LEU A 33 11.27 10.85 -1.79
C LEU A 33 9.80 11.20 -1.54
N TYR A 34 9.45 11.43 -0.28
CA TYR A 34 8.07 11.73 0.10
C TYR A 34 7.77 13.23 0.14
N THR A 35 8.72 14.08 -0.24
CA THR A 35 8.44 15.49 -0.49
C THR A 35 7.71 15.57 -1.83
N THR A 36 6.44 15.98 -1.78
CA THR A 36 5.62 16.13 -2.98
C THR A 36 6.31 17.08 -3.96
N PRO A 37 6.53 16.69 -5.23
CA PRO A 37 7.02 17.60 -6.25
C PRO A 37 6.10 18.81 -6.37
N HIS A 38 6.67 19.98 -6.66
CA HIS A 38 5.88 21.19 -6.87
C HIS A 38 5.02 21.04 -8.13
N ILE A 39 3.76 20.70 -7.95
CA ILE A 39 2.79 20.54 -9.03
C ILE A 39 2.09 21.87 -9.24
N THR A 40 2.16 22.33 -10.48
CA THR A 40 1.47 23.55 -10.88
C THR A 40 -0.03 23.27 -11.06
N PRO A 41 -0.90 24.28 -10.96
CA PRO A 41 -2.31 24.14 -11.33
C PRO A 41 -2.50 23.57 -12.76
N GLU A 42 -1.54 23.81 -13.65
CA GLU A 42 -1.56 23.34 -15.03
C GLU A 42 -1.31 21.83 -15.15
N ASP A 43 -0.39 21.28 -14.36
CA ASP A 43 -0.15 19.83 -14.28
C ASP A 43 -1.41 19.10 -13.81
N HIS A 44 -2.08 19.65 -12.79
CA HIS A 44 -3.34 19.12 -12.28
C HIS A 44 -4.44 19.17 -13.34
N ARG A 45 -4.57 20.29 -14.06
CA ARG A 45 -5.53 20.44 -15.17
C ARG A 45 -5.26 19.43 -16.28
N THR A 46 -3.99 19.21 -16.63
CA THR A 46 -3.59 18.22 -17.64
C THR A 46 -3.98 16.80 -17.22
N ALA A 47 -3.73 16.45 -15.96
CA ALA A 47 -4.13 15.17 -15.39
C ALA A 47 -5.65 14.97 -15.45
N LEU A 48 -6.45 15.97 -15.05
CA LEU A 48 -7.91 15.93 -15.13
C LEU A 48 -8.42 15.77 -16.57
N ASN A 49 -7.84 16.54 -17.51
CA ASN A 49 -8.20 16.45 -18.92
C ASN A 49 -7.87 15.07 -19.50
N PHE A 50 -6.72 14.50 -19.13
CA PHE A 50 -6.37 13.13 -19.53
C PHE A 50 -7.43 12.14 -19.05
N LEU A 51 -7.85 12.23 -17.78
CA LEU A 51 -8.86 11.34 -17.24
C LEU A 51 -10.22 11.50 -17.95
N ASN A 52 -10.71 12.74 -18.07
CA ASN A 52 -11.99 13.03 -18.72
C ASN A 52 -12.04 12.56 -20.19
N ASN A 53 -10.90 12.58 -20.89
CA ASN A 53 -10.83 12.20 -22.30
C ASN A 53 -10.63 10.70 -22.52
N ASN A 54 -10.04 9.98 -21.57
CA ASN A 54 -9.61 8.60 -21.75
C ASN A 54 -10.33 7.58 -20.87
N PHE A 55 -11.05 8.01 -19.83
CA PHE A 55 -11.81 7.14 -18.94
C PHE A 55 -13.30 7.48 -19.00
N GLN A 56 -14.07 6.64 -19.69
CA GLN A 56 -15.52 6.75 -19.82
C GLN A 56 -16.26 5.59 -19.13
N GLU A 57 -15.51 4.62 -18.61
CA GLU A 57 -16.07 3.46 -17.92
C GLU A 57 -16.50 3.86 -16.50
N HIS A 58 -17.73 3.50 -16.15
CA HIS A 58 -18.30 3.71 -14.83
C HIS A 58 -18.71 2.39 -14.19
N LEU A 59 -18.75 2.36 -12.87
CA LEU A 59 -19.36 1.23 -12.14
C LEU A 59 -20.86 1.15 -12.44
N THR A 60 -21.34 -0.08 -12.57
CA THR A 60 -22.76 -0.41 -12.66
C THR A 60 -23.43 -0.26 -11.30
N THR A 61 -24.76 -0.16 -11.30
CA THR A 61 -25.54 -0.08 -10.05
C THR A 61 -25.35 -1.33 -9.17
N ASP A 62 -25.23 -2.50 -9.78
CA ASP A 62 -25.02 -3.77 -9.06
C ASP A 62 -23.60 -3.82 -8.44
N GLU A 63 -22.56 -3.42 -9.19
CA GLU A 63 -21.19 -3.31 -8.64
C GLU A 63 -21.12 -2.32 -7.47
N ILE A 64 -21.81 -1.18 -7.57
CA ILE A 64 -21.90 -0.21 -6.48
C ILE A 64 -22.61 -0.82 -5.27
N HIS A 65 -23.72 -1.52 -5.49
CA HIS A 65 -24.47 -2.18 -4.43
C HIS A 65 -23.59 -3.20 -3.69
N ASP A 66 -22.91 -4.08 -4.43
CA ASP A 66 -22.05 -5.13 -3.89
C ASP A 66 -20.90 -4.53 -3.06
N LEU A 67 -20.28 -3.45 -3.52
CA LEU A 67 -19.21 -2.76 -2.79
C LEU A 67 -19.68 -2.11 -1.49
N LEU A 68 -20.95 -1.75 -1.39
CA LEU A 68 -21.54 -1.10 -0.21
C LEU A 68 -22.15 -2.08 0.79
N THR A 69 -22.32 -3.36 0.42
CA THR A 69 -22.85 -4.36 1.35
C THR A 69 -21.93 -4.54 2.58
N PRO A 70 -22.46 -4.85 3.76
CA PRO A 70 -21.62 -5.22 4.91
C PRO A 70 -20.73 -6.43 4.60
N PHE A 71 -19.56 -6.50 5.24
CA PHE A 71 -18.72 -7.71 5.23
C PHE A 71 -19.46 -8.86 5.90
N THR A 72 -19.43 -10.02 5.25
CA THR A 72 -19.97 -11.27 5.80
C THR A 72 -18.86 -12.05 6.51
N ASP A 73 -19.24 -12.90 7.47
CA ASP A 73 -18.29 -13.80 8.12
C ASP A 73 -17.62 -14.74 7.10
N GLU A 74 -18.40 -15.29 6.16
CA GLU A 74 -17.90 -16.17 5.10
C GLU A 74 -16.84 -15.50 4.23
N GLU A 75 -17.09 -14.26 3.80
CA GLU A 75 -16.13 -13.51 2.97
C GLU A 75 -14.80 -13.27 3.70
N LEU A 76 -14.87 -12.89 4.97
CA LEU A 76 -13.67 -12.64 5.78
C LEU A 76 -12.94 -13.94 6.15
N HIS A 77 -13.68 -15.01 6.42
CA HIS A 77 -13.15 -16.35 6.66
C HIS A 77 -12.39 -16.86 5.42
N ASP A 78 -12.99 -16.73 4.25
CA ASP A 78 -12.37 -17.10 2.97
C ASP A 78 -11.11 -16.29 2.70
N ALA A 79 -11.13 -14.99 2.99
CA ALA A 79 -9.95 -14.13 2.92
C ALA A 79 -8.84 -14.61 3.86
N ALA A 80 -9.18 -14.94 5.11
CA ALA A 80 -8.25 -15.48 6.10
C ALA A 80 -7.65 -16.82 5.64
N GLN A 81 -8.48 -17.73 5.14
CA GLN A 81 -8.06 -19.02 4.62
C GLN A 81 -7.11 -18.88 3.42
N LYS A 82 -7.47 -18.06 2.43
CA LYS A 82 -6.66 -17.82 1.22
C LYS A 82 -5.32 -17.18 1.55
N LEU A 83 -5.25 -16.32 2.57
CA LEU A 83 -3.99 -15.73 3.01
C LEU A 83 -3.15 -16.73 3.82
N ALA A 84 -3.77 -17.55 4.68
CA ALA A 84 -3.09 -18.56 5.47
C ALA A 84 -2.52 -19.72 4.62
N SER A 85 -3.16 -20.05 3.50
CA SER A 85 -2.73 -21.14 2.60
C SER A 85 -1.50 -20.81 1.76
N LYS A 86 -1.11 -19.54 1.66
CA LYS A 86 0.09 -19.08 0.93
C LYS A 86 1.41 -19.43 1.63
N GLY A 87 1.36 -19.96 2.86
CA GLY A 87 2.54 -20.36 3.63
C GLY A 87 2.85 -19.39 4.79
N PRO A 88 4.04 -19.52 5.40
CA PRO A 88 4.44 -18.68 6.53
C PRO A 88 4.49 -17.20 6.17
N SER A 89 4.01 -16.35 7.07
CA SER A 89 4.00 -14.90 6.92
C SER A 89 4.55 -14.22 8.16
N SER A 90 5.27 -13.10 7.99
CA SER A 90 5.65 -12.24 9.11
C SER A 90 4.43 -11.52 9.70
N PRO A 91 4.28 -11.46 11.03
CA PRO A 91 3.20 -10.72 11.66
C PRO A 91 3.44 -9.20 11.62
N GLY A 92 2.39 -8.44 11.92
CA GLY A 92 2.48 -7.01 12.20
C GLY A 92 2.87 -6.73 13.66
N PRO A 93 2.67 -5.48 14.14
CA PRO A 93 2.86 -5.09 15.53
C PRO A 93 2.23 -6.01 16.58
N ASP A 94 1.08 -6.61 16.28
CA ASP A 94 0.35 -7.49 17.19
C ASP A 94 1.03 -8.86 17.41
N GLY A 95 1.94 -9.28 16.52
CA GLY A 95 2.60 -10.58 16.56
C GLY A 95 1.76 -11.74 15.99
N TRP A 96 0.55 -11.48 15.47
CA TRP A 96 -0.33 -12.52 14.95
C TRP A 96 -0.13 -12.71 13.44
N THR A 97 -0.09 -13.98 13.01
CA THR A 97 0.03 -14.34 11.59
C THR A 97 -1.34 -14.66 10.99
N TYR A 98 -1.44 -14.75 9.66
CA TYR A 98 -2.67 -15.19 9.00
C TYR A 98 -3.13 -16.57 9.49
N GLN A 99 -2.18 -17.47 9.76
CA GLN A 99 -2.47 -18.82 10.24
C GLN A 99 -3.05 -18.80 11.65
N THR A 100 -2.60 -17.88 12.50
CA THR A 100 -3.16 -17.70 13.84
C THR A 100 -4.61 -17.26 13.75
N TRP A 101 -4.91 -16.21 12.98
CA TRP A 101 -6.28 -15.70 12.78
C TRP A 101 -7.22 -16.73 12.15
N TYR A 102 -6.76 -17.45 11.12
CA TYR A 102 -7.56 -18.49 10.48
C TYR A 102 -7.85 -19.65 11.45
N LYS A 103 -6.87 -20.10 12.24
CA LYS A 103 -7.09 -21.17 13.22
C LYS A 103 -7.95 -20.75 14.41
N SER A 104 -7.90 -19.47 14.80
CA SER A 104 -8.72 -18.92 15.88
C SER A 104 -10.10 -18.44 15.42
N TRP A 105 -10.45 -18.59 14.14
CA TRP A 105 -11.69 -18.05 13.57
C TRP A 105 -12.95 -18.35 14.37
N PRO A 106 -13.17 -19.56 14.94
CA PRO A 106 -14.35 -19.86 15.74
C PRO A 106 -14.54 -18.95 16.97
N ILE A 107 -13.49 -18.24 17.40
CA ILE A 107 -13.49 -17.31 18.53
C ILE A 107 -13.34 -15.86 18.04
N SER A 108 -12.55 -15.62 16.99
CA SER A 108 -12.21 -14.28 16.52
C SER A 108 -13.05 -13.76 15.36
N GLY A 109 -13.80 -14.61 14.66
CA GLY A 109 -14.51 -14.26 13.42
C GLY A 109 -15.49 -13.10 13.61
N ASP A 110 -16.43 -13.24 14.55
CA ASP A 110 -17.41 -12.20 14.89
C ASP A 110 -16.73 -10.87 15.25
N PHE A 111 -15.63 -10.92 16.00
CA PHE A 111 -14.87 -9.73 16.37
C PHE A 111 -14.27 -9.04 15.15
N LEU A 112 -13.67 -9.79 14.22
CA LEU A 112 -13.11 -9.23 13.00
C LEU A 112 -14.18 -8.71 12.05
N ALA A 113 -15.32 -9.38 11.95
CA ALA A 113 -16.46 -8.90 11.16
C ALA A 113 -17.02 -7.58 11.70
N ASN A 114 -17.13 -7.46 13.03
CA ASN A 114 -17.54 -6.22 13.67
C ASN A 114 -16.53 -5.09 13.42
N ILE A 115 -15.23 -5.37 13.52
CA ILE A 115 -14.19 -4.39 13.18
C ILE A 115 -14.33 -3.96 11.72
N ALA A 116 -14.39 -4.91 10.78
CA ALA A 116 -14.43 -4.65 9.34
C ALA A 116 -15.61 -3.73 8.96
N ASN A 117 -16.80 -4.05 9.47
CA ASN A 117 -17.99 -3.25 9.22
C ASN A 117 -17.94 -1.89 9.90
N HIS A 118 -17.38 -1.82 11.12
CA HIS A 118 -17.21 -0.55 11.83
C HIS A 118 -16.26 0.39 11.08
N ILE A 119 -15.09 -0.09 10.65
CA ILE A 119 -14.10 0.76 9.94
C ILE A 119 -14.58 1.16 8.54
N PHE A 120 -15.45 0.36 7.91
CA PHE A 120 -16.06 0.70 6.62
C PHE A 120 -17.07 1.85 6.77
N GLN A 121 -17.86 1.85 7.84
CA GLN A 121 -18.83 2.91 8.14
C GLN A 121 -18.16 4.16 8.75
N HIS A 122 -17.02 3.98 9.41
CA HIS A 122 -16.28 5.04 10.09
C HIS A 122 -14.80 5.00 9.66
N PRO A 123 -14.46 5.54 8.46
CA PRO A 123 -13.08 5.54 7.98
C PRO A 123 -12.11 6.29 8.91
N ASP A 124 -12.59 7.19 9.76
CA ASP A 124 -11.80 7.86 10.77
C ASP A 124 -11.35 6.94 11.92
N ALA A 125 -11.94 5.75 12.06
CA ALA A 125 -11.48 4.72 12.98
C ALA A 125 -10.02 4.31 12.72
N PHE A 126 -9.50 4.45 11.49
CA PHE A 126 -8.08 4.21 11.19
C PHE A 126 -7.11 5.11 11.97
N LYS A 127 -7.60 6.18 12.63
CA LYS A 127 -6.80 6.96 13.59
C LYS A 127 -6.42 6.18 14.85
N GLU A 128 -7.12 5.09 15.16
CA GLU A 128 -6.78 4.21 16.27
C GLU A 128 -5.44 3.50 15.98
N PRO A 129 -4.40 3.69 16.82
CA PRO A 129 -3.09 3.07 16.67
C PRO A 129 -3.11 1.56 16.44
N ARG A 130 -4.04 0.82 17.07
CA ARG A 130 -4.15 -0.62 16.87
C ARG A 130 -4.50 -0.99 15.43
N LEU A 131 -5.25 -0.13 14.74
CA LEU A 131 -5.73 -0.33 13.38
C LEU A 131 -4.71 0.13 12.32
N SER A 132 -3.97 1.21 12.59
CA SER A 132 -3.03 1.83 11.63
C SER A 132 -1.54 1.53 11.89
N SER A 133 -1.20 0.89 13.01
CA SER A 133 0.19 0.55 13.30
C SER A 133 0.79 -0.41 12.27
N ILE A 134 2.00 -0.07 11.84
CA ILE A 134 2.82 -0.88 10.95
C ILE A 134 4.17 -1.14 11.59
N ILE A 135 4.90 -2.10 11.04
CA ILE A 135 6.30 -2.33 11.31
C ILE A 135 7.05 -2.12 10.00
N ILE A 136 8.06 -1.26 9.96
CA ILE A 136 8.91 -1.11 8.77
C ILE A 136 10.21 -1.88 8.93
N ARG A 137 10.46 -2.83 8.02
CA ARG A 137 11.70 -3.60 7.92
C ARG A 137 12.49 -3.15 6.70
N LEU A 138 13.80 -2.97 6.86
CA LEU A 138 14.71 -2.72 5.74
C LEU A 138 15.34 -4.04 5.30
N LEU A 139 15.03 -4.48 4.07
CA LEU A 139 15.64 -5.67 3.48
C LEU A 139 16.78 -5.30 2.53
N PRO A 140 17.94 -5.98 2.58
CA PRO A 140 19.00 -5.77 1.61
C PRO A 140 18.59 -6.23 0.21
N LYS A 141 18.99 -5.45 -0.80
CA LYS A 141 19.02 -5.86 -2.21
C LYS A 141 20.34 -6.59 -2.50
N ASP A 142 20.42 -7.28 -3.64
CA ASP A 142 21.59 -8.09 -4.04
C ASP A 142 22.92 -7.33 -4.06
N LYS A 143 22.89 -6.00 -4.21
CA LYS A 143 24.07 -5.11 -4.24
C LYS A 143 24.35 -4.39 -2.90
N PHE A 144 23.66 -4.79 -1.82
CA PHE A 144 23.87 -4.18 -0.51
C PHE A 144 25.21 -4.62 0.09
N ASP A 145 26.05 -3.64 0.44
CA ASP A 145 27.32 -3.85 1.13
C ASP A 145 27.17 -3.40 2.60
N GLU A 146 27.33 -4.34 3.54
CA GLU A 146 27.30 -4.04 4.98
C GLU A 146 28.45 -3.10 5.41
N GLN A 147 29.56 -3.05 4.67
CA GLN A 147 30.71 -2.20 4.96
C GLN A 147 30.57 -0.78 4.37
N SER A 148 29.71 -0.62 3.36
CA SER A 148 29.38 0.65 2.73
C SER A 148 27.87 0.75 2.50
N PRO A 149 27.08 1.03 3.56
CA PRO A 149 25.64 0.84 3.50
C PRO A 149 24.99 1.98 2.71
N ASP A 150 24.63 1.69 1.45
CA ASP A 150 23.82 2.57 0.62
C ASP A 150 22.33 2.25 0.83
N VAL A 151 21.56 3.24 1.28
CA VAL A 151 20.13 3.16 1.51
C VAL A 151 19.36 2.85 0.22
N ASN A 152 19.89 3.23 -0.94
CA ASN A 152 19.32 2.86 -2.24
C ASN A 152 19.30 1.34 -2.47
N HIS A 153 20.18 0.60 -1.79
CA HIS A 153 20.24 -0.85 -1.81
C HIS A 153 19.44 -1.52 -0.69
N LEU A 154 18.63 -0.76 0.05
CA LEU A 154 17.65 -1.29 0.98
C LEU A 154 16.23 -1.18 0.39
N ARG A 155 15.37 -2.14 0.72
CA ARG A 155 13.93 -2.11 0.43
C ARG A 155 13.16 -1.98 1.74
N PRO A 156 12.40 -0.89 1.96
CA PRO A 156 11.49 -0.82 3.08
C PRO A 156 10.30 -1.74 2.82
N ILE A 157 9.91 -2.52 3.82
CA ILE A 157 8.71 -3.33 3.83
C ILE A 157 7.88 -2.95 5.04
N SER A 158 6.66 -2.47 4.77
CA SER A 158 5.67 -2.17 5.79
C SER A 158 4.83 -3.40 6.11
N LEU A 159 4.88 -3.84 7.36
CA LEU A 159 4.14 -4.97 7.91
C LEU A 159 3.02 -4.42 8.80
N MET A 160 1.82 -4.33 8.24
CA MET A 160 0.60 -4.05 8.99
C MET A 160 0.11 -5.31 9.73
N ASN A 161 -0.69 -5.11 10.78
CA ASN A 161 -1.40 -6.21 11.45
C ASN A 161 -2.15 -7.10 10.44
N THR A 162 -2.03 -8.41 10.61
CA THR A 162 -2.50 -9.37 9.62
C THR A 162 -4.02 -9.43 9.50
N TYR A 163 -4.76 -9.14 10.58
CA TYR A 163 -6.22 -9.03 10.52
C TYR A 163 -6.68 -7.88 9.62
N MET A 164 -5.97 -6.74 9.62
CA MET A 164 -6.27 -5.67 8.68
C MET A 164 -5.99 -6.06 7.25
N ARG A 165 -4.89 -6.81 7.02
CA ARG A 165 -4.62 -7.36 5.69
C ARG A 165 -5.69 -8.36 5.25
N ILE A 166 -6.30 -9.11 6.16
CA ILE A 166 -7.46 -9.98 5.87
C ILE A 166 -8.65 -9.14 5.41
N ILE A 167 -9.01 -8.09 6.16
CA ILE A 167 -10.13 -7.20 5.80
C ILE A 167 -9.89 -6.51 4.45
N MET A 168 -8.69 -5.99 4.22
CA MET A 168 -8.31 -5.38 2.94
C MET A 168 -8.35 -6.39 1.79
N PHE A 169 -7.94 -7.64 2.03
CA PHE A 169 -7.96 -8.68 1.01
C PHE A 169 -9.39 -9.14 0.68
N ALA A 170 -10.27 -9.24 1.67
CA ALA A 170 -11.70 -9.46 1.46
C ALA A 170 -12.27 -8.37 0.54
N PHE A 171 -12.05 -7.10 0.88
CA PHE A 171 -12.53 -6.00 0.05
C PHE A 171 -11.90 -5.97 -1.35
N THR A 172 -10.61 -6.30 -1.47
CA THR A 172 -9.94 -6.44 -2.76
C THR A 172 -10.63 -7.50 -3.63
N THR A 173 -11.16 -8.57 -3.02
CA THR A 173 -11.92 -9.60 -3.74
C THR A 173 -13.21 -9.04 -4.35
N ARG A 174 -13.86 -8.06 -3.71
CA ARG A 174 -15.01 -7.34 -4.29
C ARG A 174 -14.60 -6.38 -5.42
N LEU A 175 -13.42 -5.78 -5.31
CA LEU A 175 -12.91 -4.83 -6.31
C LEU A 175 -12.45 -5.49 -7.60
N ILE A 176 -11.90 -6.71 -7.53
CA ILE A 176 -11.29 -7.38 -8.69
C ILE A 176 -12.26 -7.45 -9.89
N PRO A 177 -13.51 -7.94 -9.77
CA PRO A 177 -14.44 -8.00 -10.90
C PRO A 177 -14.69 -6.64 -11.54
N CYS A 178 -14.89 -5.60 -10.71
CA CYS A 178 -15.11 -4.23 -11.15
C CYS A 178 -13.90 -3.72 -11.96
N LEU A 179 -12.70 -3.86 -11.40
CA LEU A 179 -11.47 -3.37 -11.99
C LEU A 179 -11.05 -4.17 -13.22
N SER A 180 -11.30 -5.48 -13.26
CA SER A 180 -10.99 -6.33 -14.43
C SER A 180 -11.79 -5.94 -15.67
N ARG A 181 -12.98 -5.34 -15.51
CA ARG A 181 -13.77 -4.80 -16.61
C ARG A 181 -13.23 -3.45 -17.12
N ILE A 182 -12.75 -2.61 -16.21
CA ILE A 182 -12.32 -1.23 -16.50
C ILE A 182 -10.88 -1.19 -17.03
N ILE A 183 -10.01 -2.06 -16.50
CA ILE A 183 -8.59 -2.08 -16.84
C ILE A 183 -8.40 -2.75 -18.21
N SER A 184 -7.51 -2.17 -19.04
CA SER A 184 -7.15 -2.73 -20.34
C SER A 184 -6.69 -4.18 -20.24
N SER A 185 -7.11 -5.01 -21.20
CA SER A 185 -6.66 -6.40 -21.34
C SER A 185 -5.15 -6.54 -21.57
N LEU A 186 -4.45 -5.45 -21.92
CA LEU A 186 -2.99 -5.44 -22.05
C LEU A 186 -2.28 -5.34 -20.69
N GLN A 187 -2.97 -4.93 -19.62
CA GLN A 187 -2.42 -4.95 -18.27
C GLN A 187 -2.38 -6.39 -17.76
N GLN A 188 -1.18 -6.96 -17.62
CA GLN A 188 -1.02 -8.35 -17.14
C GLN A 188 -0.51 -8.42 -15.70
N ALA A 189 0.04 -7.34 -15.13
CA ALA A 189 0.55 -7.39 -13.76
C ALA A 189 -0.60 -7.21 -12.75
N TYR A 190 -0.54 -7.99 -11.65
CA TYR A 190 -1.43 -7.92 -10.49
C TYR A 190 -2.92 -8.25 -10.73
N LEU A 191 -3.27 -8.74 -11.92
CA LEU A 191 -4.61 -9.29 -12.19
C LEU A 191 -4.64 -10.81 -11.96
N PRO A 192 -5.80 -11.38 -11.60
CA PRO A 192 -5.94 -12.82 -11.54
C PRO A 192 -5.82 -13.45 -12.93
N ASN A 193 -5.34 -14.68 -13.00
CA ASN A 193 -5.25 -15.49 -14.22
C ASN A 193 -4.35 -14.90 -15.34
N THR A 194 -3.47 -13.96 -15.00
CA THR A 194 -2.46 -13.44 -15.94
C THR A 194 -1.09 -14.03 -15.65
N SER A 195 -0.20 -13.97 -16.64
CA SER A 195 1.15 -14.53 -16.55
C SER A 195 2.18 -13.56 -17.10
N ILE A 196 3.35 -13.51 -16.47
CA ILE A 196 4.50 -12.77 -17.01
C ILE A 196 4.91 -13.30 -18.40
N HIS A 197 4.62 -14.56 -18.71
CA HIS A 197 4.87 -15.14 -20.02
C HIS A 197 4.04 -14.48 -21.13
N THR A 198 2.83 -14.01 -20.82
CA THR A 198 2.01 -13.26 -21.77
C THR A 198 2.72 -11.97 -22.19
N ASN A 199 3.31 -11.24 -21.24
CA ASN A 199 4.09 -10.03 -21.55
C ASN A 199 5.31 -10.32 -22.43
N ILE A 200 6.00 -11.44 -22.19
CA ILE A 200 7.13 -11.88 -23.02
C ILE A 200 6.66 -12.16 -24.45
N GLN A 201 5.54 -12.85 -24.60
CA GLN A 201 4.95 -13.13 -25.92
C GLN A 201 4.55 -11.84 -26.64
N THR A 202 3.89 -10.90 -25.95
CA THR A 202 3.55 -9.59 -26.51
C THR A 202 4.80 -8.83 -26.96
N ALA A 203 5.86 -8.82 -26.15
CA ALA A 203 7.13 -8.18 -26.51
C ALA A 203 7.77 -8.82 -27.75
N ASN A 204 7.75 -10.15 -27.88
CA ASN A 204 8.27 -10.85 -29.05
C ASN A 204 7.46 -10.53 -30.33
N ILE A 205 6.13 -10.46 -30.23
CA ILE A 205 5.26 -10.08 -31.34
C ILE A 205 5.55 -8.63 -31.78
N LEU A 206 5.70 -7.71 -30.81
CA LEU A 206 6.06 -6.33 -31.09
C LEU A 206 7.44 -6.22 -31.77
N ALA A 207 8.43 -6.98 -31.32
CA ALA A 207 9.76 -7.02 -31.93
C ALA A 207 9.69 -7.51 -33.39
N ALA A 208 9.00 -8.62 -33.65
CA ALA A 208 8.82 -9.14 -35.01
C ALA A 208 8.05 -8.16 -35.92
N PHE A 209 7.05 -7.47 -35.37
CA PHE A 209 6.34 -6.41 -36.09
C PHE A 209 7.28 -5.26 -36.47
N LEU A 210 8.11 -4.78 -35.54
CA LEU A 210 9.08 -3.71 -35.79
C LEU A 210 10.13 -4.09 -36.84
N GLU A 211 10.54 -5.36 -36.89
CA GLU A 211 11.44 -5.87 -37.94
C GLU A 211 10.77 -5.90 -39.33
N SER A 212 9.44 -6.04 -39.38
CA SER A 212 8.67 -6.10 -40.63
C SER A 212 8.39 -4.72 -41.26
N VAL A 213 8.62 -3.64 -40.53
CA VAL A 213 8.37 -2.26 -41.00
C VAL A 213 9.68 -1.47 -41.14
N PRO A 214 9.76 -0.49 -42.05
CA PRO A 214 10.94 0.35 -42.16
C PRO A 214 11.24 1.06 -40.84
N THR A 215 12.48 1.00 -40.38
CA THR A 215 12.91 1.60 -39.11
C THR A 215 12.60 3.10 -39.03
N SER A 216 12.62 3.81 -40.16
CA SER A 216 12.26 5.23 -40.25
C SER A 216 10.78 5.53 -39.94
N SER A 217 9.92 4.51 -39.91
CA SER A 217 8.47 4.63 -39.71
C SER A 217 7.98 3.95 -38.43
N SER A 218 8.89 3.48 -37.57
CA SER A 218 8.54 2.74 -36.37
C SER A 218 9.47 3.06 -35.20
N SER A 219 8.94 3.09 -33.98
CA SER A 219 9.73 3.28 -32.76
C SER A 219 9.08 2.54 -31.60
N LEU A 220 9.90 2.01 -30.70
CA LEU A 220 9.46 1.38 -29.46
C LEU A 220 9.83 2.29 -28.30
N LEU A 221 8.83 2.69 -27.51
CA LEU A 221 9.03 3.46 -26.30
C LEU A 221 8.91 2.54 -25.08
N LEU A 222 10.00 2.41 -24.32
CA LEU A 222 10.04 1.67 -23.07
C LEU A 222 10.14 2.67 -21.92
N VAL A 223 9.10 2.73 -21.08
CA VAL A 223 9.01 3.66 -19.94
C VAL A 223 9.07 2.85 -18.65
N ASP A 224 9.89 3.29 -17.71
CA ASP A 224 9.93 2.76 -16.34
C ASP A 224 9.72 3.90 -15.34
N PHE A 225 8.94 3.62 -14.29
CA PHE A 225 8.64 4.57 -13.24
C PHE A 225 9.48 4.26 -12.00
N SER A 226 10.42 5.15 -11.69
CA SER A 226 11.18 5.07 -10.45
C SER A 226 10.22 5.10 -9.26
N LYS A 227 10.30 4.08 -8.40
CA LYS A 227 9.53 3.97 -7.14
C LYS A 227 8.04 4.29 -7.31
N ALA A 228 7.40 3.64 -8.27
CA ALA A 228 6.02 3.92 -8.67
C ALA A 228 5.05 4.06 -7.48
N PHE A 229 5.07 3.15 -6.51
CA PHE A 229 4.17 3.22 -5.35
C PHE A 229 4.42 4.41 -4.43
N ASP A 230 5.67 4.83 -4.25
CA ASP A 230 6.02 5.97 -3.39
C ASP A 230 5.69 7.32 -4.06
N ASN A 231 5.63 7.34 -5.40
CA ASN A 231 5.43 8.55 -6.20
C ASN A 231 3.97 8.77 -6.64
N VAL A 232 3.07 7.81 -6.39
CA VAL A 232 1.66 7.98 -6.75
C VAL A 232 0.97 8.90 -5.76
N ARG A 233 0.28 9.91 -6.29
CA ARG A 233 -0.49 10.88 -5.52
C ARG A 233 -1.85 10.33 -5.12
N HIS A 234 -2.15 10.37 -3.82
CA HIS A 234 -3.43 9.87 -3.29
C HIS A 234 -4.63 10.73 -3.73
N ASP A 235 -4.46 12.03 -3.93
CA ASP A 235 -5.52 12.91 -4.45
C ASP A 235 -5.83 12.62 -5.93
N TYR A 236 -4.82 12.22 -6.72
CA TYR A 236 -5.04 11.73 -8.08
C TYR A 236 -5.80 10.40 -8.07
N ILE A 237 -5.42 9.45 -7.20
CA ILE A 237 -6.19 8.19 -7.02
C ILE A 237 -7.64 8.51 -6.65
N CYS A 238 -7.86 9.41 -5.68
CA CYS A 238 -9.19 9.82 -5.25
C CYS A 238 -10.02 10.38 -6.41
N THR A 239 -9.41 11.25 -7.22
CA THR A 239 -10.06 11.85 -8.39
C THR A 239 -10.42 10.80 -9.45
N LEU A 240 -9.50 9.90 -9.75
CA LEU A 240 -9.71 8.80 -10.69
C LEU A 240 -10.84 7.87 -10.22
N LEU A 241 -10.84 7.45 -8.96
CA LEU A 241 -11.88 6.57 -8.42
C LEU A 241 -13.26 7.26 -8.42
N ASN A 242 -13.32 8.56 -8.09
CA ASN A 242 -14.55 9.33 -8.20
C ASN A 242 -15.07 9.39 -9.64
N GLN A 243 -14.20 9.59 -10.63
CA GLN A 243 -14.60 9.60 -12.05
C GLN A 243 -15.09 8.23 -12.52
N ILE A 244 -14.49 7.14 -12.06
CA ILE A 244 -14.97 5.77 -12.32
C ILE A 244 -16.33 5.51 -11.63
N GLY A 245 -16.75 6.35 -10.68
CA GLY A 245 -18.04 6.22 -9.99
C GLY A 245 -17.98 5.38 -8.72
N PHE A 246 -16.80 5.20 -8.12
CA PHE A 246 -16.70 4.60 -6.79
C PHE A 246 -17.41 5.49 -5.75
N PRO A 247 -18.25 4.92 -4.86
CA PRO A 247 -18.85 5.68 -3.77
C PRO A 247 -17.80 6.31 -2.86
N THR A 248 -18.10 7.48 -2.29
CA THR A 248 -17.19 8.20 -1.39
C THR A 248 -16.74 7.33 -0.20
N SER A 249 -17.66 6.56 0.42
CA SER A 249 -17.32 5.65 1.51
C SER A 249 -16.30 4.57 1.11
N VAL A 250 -16.39 4.05 -0.12
CA VAL A 250 -15.43 3.08 -0.65
C VAL A 250 -14.07 3.73 -0.87
N ILE A 251 -14.04 4.94 -1.44
CA ILE A 251 -12.79 5.69 -1.65
C ILE A 251 -12.13 6.01 -0.31
N GLU A 252 -12.90 6.48 0.67
CA GLU A 252 -12.41 6.77 2.01
C GLU A 252 -11.86 5.51 2.70
N PHE A 253 -12.58 4.39 2.62
CA PHE A 253 -12.10 3.11 3.15
C PHE A 253 -10.79 2.64 2.50
N LEU A 254 -10.66 2.81 1.17
CA LEU A 254 -9.44 2.44 0.43
C LEU A 254 -8.24 3.34 0.77
N LEU A 255 -8.49 4.62 0.97
CA LEU A 255 -7.43 5.61 1.22
C LEU A 255 -7.12 5.78 2.72
N ALA A 256 -8.01 5.37 3.63
CA ALA A 256 -7.81 5.53 5.07
C ALA A 256 -6.52 4.86 5.59
N PRO A 257 -6.16 3.62 5.19
CA PRO A 257 -4.86 3.04 5.55
C PRO A 257 -3.65 3.84 5.03
N MET A 258 -3.83 4.62 3.95
CA MET A 258 -2.78 5.41 3.31
C MET A 258 -2.65 6.83 3.92
N ALA A 259 -3.66 7.28 4.65
CA ALA A 259 -3.72 8.63 5.24
C ALA A 259 -2.86 8.78 6.52
N LEU A 260 -2.35 7.67 7.08
CA LEU A 260 -1.38 7.54 8.18
C LEU A 260 -1.16 8.79 9.07
N PRO A 261 -1.88 8.92 10.19
CA PRO A 261 -1.52 9.88 11.23
C PRO A 261 -0.29 9.42 12.03
N ASP A 262 -0.21 8.13 12.41
CA ASP A 262 0.76 7.63 13.39
C ASP A 262 1.41 6.30 12.96
N CYS A 263 2.60 6.40 12.36
CA CYS A 263 3.43 5.23 12.07
C CYS A 263 4.26 4.84 13.29
N PHE A 264 4.04 3.65 13.84
CA PHE A 264 5.01 2.97 14.71
C PHE A 264 6.05 2.29 13.81
N PHE A 265 7.31 2.22 14.23
CA PHE A 265 8.32 1.48 13.47
C PHE A 265 9.15 0.62 14.42
N TRP A 266 9.52 -0.55 13.92
CA TRP A 266 10.32 -1.52 14.64
C TRP A 266 11.45 -1.92 13.71
N THR A 267 12.70 -1.71 14.11
CA THR A 267 13.84 -2.30 13.41
C THR A 267 14.63 -3.12 14.38
N ASN A 268 14.49 -4.43 14.30
CA ASN A 268 15.49 -5.31 14.87
C ASN A 268 15.83 -6.32 13.79
N ILE A 269 17.04 -6.18 13.26
CA ILE A 269 17.54 -7.02 12.18
C ILE A 269 18.04 -8.36 12.73
N ARG A 270 18.29 -8.51 14.04
CA ARG A 270 18.91 -9.74 14.58
C ARG A 270 18.53 -10.18 16.02
N LYS A 271 17.40 -9.77 16.62
CA LYS A 271 17.01 -10.30 17.95
C LYS A 271 15.67 -11.06 17.97
N PRO A 272 15.58 -12.18 18.73
CA PRO A 272 14.36 -12.95 18.89
C PRO A 272 13.28 -12.14 19.63
N MET A 273 12.03 -12.57 19.45
CA MET A 273 10.74 -11.94 19.77
C MET A 273 10.51 -11.48 21.24
N ASN A 274 11.48 -11.66 22.15
CA ASN A 274 11.28 -11.60 23.60
C ASN A 274 11.77 -10.31 24.29
N SER A 275 12.24 -9.30 23.56
CA SER A 275 12.60 -8.00 24.15
C SER A 275 11.53 -6.96 23.86
N PHE A 276 10.53 -6.90 24.74
CA PHE A 276 9.58 -5.79 24.83
C PHE A 276 10.32 -4.53 25.31
N ILE A 277 10.28 -3.47 24.51
CA ILE A 277 10.48 -2.10 24.99
C ILE A 277 9.21 -1.35 24.59
N GLU A 278 8.36 -1.04 25.57
CA GLU A 278 7.18 -0.20 25.40
C GLU A 278 7.60 1.19 24.92
N LEU A 279 7.27 1.50 23.66
CA LEU A 279 7.45 2.82 23.03
C LEU A 279 6.33 3.80 23.43
N MET A 280 5.88 3.77 24.69
CA MET A 280 4.88 4.71 25.20
C MET A 280 5.40 6.16 25.28
N SER A 281 6.73 6.39 25.25
CA SER A 281 7.32 7.72 25.38
C SER A 281 7.23 8.62 24.13
N ILE A 282 6.74 8.10 23.00
CA ILE A 282 6.59 8.87 21.75
C ILE A 282 5.19 9.46 21.62
N VAL A 283 4.18 8.79 22.19
CA VAL A 283 2.77 9.22 22.13
C VAL A 283 2.58 10.59 22.81
N ASP A 284 3.21 10.79 23.97
CA ASP A 284 3.11 12.05 24.74
C ASP A 284 3.72 13.28 24.03
N LYS A 285 4.60 13.09 23.02
CA LYS A 285 5.19 14.20 22.26
C LYS A 285 4.40 14.57 21.01
N PHE A 286 3.47 13.73 20.55
CA PHE A 286 2.72 13.95 19.30
C PHE A 286 1.37 14.65 19.49
N GLU A 287 0.77 14.61 20.70
CA GLU A 287 -0.58 15.17 20.95
C GLU A 287 -0.71 16.69 20.81
N LEU A 288 0.36 17.45 20.61
CA LEU A 288 0.26 18.91 20.71
C LEU A 288 -0.09 19.66 19.41
N HIS A 289 0.05 19.13 18.17
CA HIS A 289 0.10 20.02 16.98
C HIS A 289 -0.53 19.50 15.66
N SER A 290 -1.78 19.00 15.63
CA SER A 290 -2.48 18.79 14.34
C SER A 290 -4.01 18.85 14.41
N ARG A 291 -4.56 19.97 14.91
CA ARG A 291 -5.94 20.37 14.57
C ARG A 291 -5.97 21.01 13.18
N LYS A 292 -6.40 20.26 12.15
CA LYS A 292 -7.27 20.71 11.04
C LYS A 292 -7.68 19.49 10.18
N PRO A 293 -8.98 19.27 9.91
CA PRO A 293 -9.43 18.16 9.07
C PRO A 293 -9.12 18.42 7.59
N LEU A 294 -8.70 17.35 6.90
CA LEU A 294 -8.33 17.30 5.48
C LEU A 294 -9.53 17.22 4.52
N PHE A 295 -10.76 17.29 5.04
CA PHE A 295 -11.98 17.25 4.24
C PHE A 295 -12.87 18.42 4.64
N ARG A 296 -13.11 19.30 3.67
CA ARG A 296 -14.19 20.29 3.64
C ARG A 296 -14.88 20.15 2.30
#